data_AF-A0AAW7L7C5-F1
#
_entry.id   AF-A0AAW7L7C5-F1
#
_cell.length_a   1.000
_cell.length_b   1.000
_cell.length_c   1.000
_cell.angle_alpha   90.00
_cell.angle_beta   90.00
_cell.angle_gamma   90.00
#
_symmetry.space_group_name_H-M   'P 1'
#
loop_
_entity.id
_entity.type
_entity.pdbx_description
1 polymer ?
#
loop_
_entity_poly.entity_id
_entity_poly.type
_entity_poly.pdbx_seq_one_letter_code
_entity_poly.pdbx_strand_id
1 'polypeptide(L)'
;MIILESQVFKTIPKSPEQSFIFLNNTQTDKVVDGTYLELCIKAGWKYLAFMTDDTPYEDMLHIHLLNERLDIIDSATIGSMYSTGSFRNYNIQNSNTLTFHFIGDTEWKIQILDSKEFLFPLISSLKGVSRKNIFYQYFKIYSNPSL
;
A
#
# COMPACT_ATOMS: atom_id res chain seq x y z
N MET A 1 12.69 -8.77 2.13
CA MET A 1 12.16 -7.40 1.97
C MET A 1 13.11 -6.43 2.63
N ILE A 2 13.25 -5.22 2.08
CA ILE A 2 14.13 -4.18 2.62
C ILE A 2 13.34 -2.85 2.58
N ILE A 3 13.36 -2.11 3.69
CA ILE A 3 12.78 -0.76 3.74
C ILE A 3 13.67 0.16 2.90
N LEU A 4 13.07 0.96 2.03
CA LEU A 4 13.79 1.93 1.24
C LEU A 4 13.82 3.27 1.95
N GLU A 5 15.02 3.81 2.08
CA GLU A 5 15.23 5.18 2.55
C GLU A 5 14.68 6.19 1.54
N SER A 6 14.34 7.38 2.03
CA SER A 6 13.75 8.46 1.22
C SER A 6 14.68 8.98 0.11
N GLN A 7 16.00 8.74 0.20
CA GLN A 7 16.93 9.09 -0.89
C GLN A 7 16.85 8.08 -2.05
N VAL A 8 16.38 6.86 -1.79
CA VAL A 8 16.25 5.78 -2.80
C VAL A 8 14.86 5.80 -3.42
N PHE A 9 13.81 5.83 -2.62
CA PHE A 9 12.43 5.91 -3.11
C PHE A 9 11.69 6.99 -2.34
N LYS A 10 11.13 7.95 -3.06
CA LYS A 10 10.25 8.97 -2.49
C LYS A 10 9.14 9.32 -3.47
N THR A 11 8.14 10.01 -2.96
CA THR A 11 7.08 10.60 -3.77
C THR A 11 7.06 12.11 -3.59
N ILE A 12 6.58 12.82 -4.60
CA ILE A 12 6.30 14.26 -4.51
C ILE A 12 4.87 14.50 -5.01
N PRO A 13 4.02 15.22 -4.26
CA PRO A 13 2.66 15.51 -4.67
C PRO A 13 2.58 16.16 -6.05
N LYS A 14 1.73 15.60 -6.90
CA LYS A 14 1.33 16.13 -8.20
C LYS A 14 -0.02 16.86 -8.10
N SER A 15 -0.91 16.32 -7.28
CA SER A 15 -2.24 16.84 -6.94
C SER A 15 -2.62 16.36 -5.52
N PRO A 16 -3.77 16.77 -4.96
CA PRO A 16 -4.21 16.31 -3.63
C PRO A 16 -4.42 14.80 -3.48
N GLU A 17 -4.50 14.06 -4.60
CA GLU A 17 -4.81 12.62 -4.63
C GLU A 17 -3.70 11.80 -5.30
N GLN A 18 -2.66 12.44 -5.85
CA GLN A 18 -1.63 11.76 -6.63
C GLN A 18 -0.24 12.33 -6.39
N SER A 19 0.75 11.45 -6.44
CA SER A 19 2.16 11.81 -6.34
C SER A 19 3.02 11.19 -7.44
N PHE A 20 4.02 11.94 -7.91
CA PHE A 20 5.07 11.42 -8.78
C PHE A 20 6.03 10.52 -8.00
N ILE A 21 6.48 9.43 -8.61
CA ILE A 21 7.53 8.58 -8.05
C ILE A 21 8.91 9.14 -8.44
N PHE A 22 9.80 9.20 -7.44
CA PHE A 22 11.22 9.45 -7.62
C PHE A 22 12.01 8.21 -7.20
N LEU A 23 12.90 7.75 -8.08
CA LEU A 23 13.82 6.64 -7.80
C LEU A 23 15.25 7.16 -7.88
N ASN A 24 16.04 6.96 -6.83
CA ASN A 24 17.41 7.50 -6.69
C ASN A 24 17.47 9.00 -7.02
N ASN A 25 16.54 9.77 -6.46
CA ASN A 25 16.35 11.21 -6.70
C ASN A 25 16.05 11.65 -8.15
N THR A 26 15.75 10.72 -9.05
CA THR A 26 15.32 11.03 -10.41
C THR A 26 13.80 10.93 -10.50
N GLN A 27 13.14 11.99 -10.95
CA GLN A 27 11.71 11.98 -11.22
C GLN A 27 11.40 11.01 -12.35
N THR A 28 10.39 10.17 -12.16
CA THR A 28 9.85 9.29 -13.19
C THR A 28 8.56 9.87 -13.77
N ASP A 29 8.07 9.29 -14.87
CA ASP A 29 6.76 9.60 -15.44
C ASP A 29 5.60 8.86 -14.72
N LYS A 30 5.92 8.06 -13.70
CA LYS A 30 4.97 7.23 -12.97
C LYS A 30 4.36 7.98 -11.80
N VAL A 31 3.09 7.68 -11.54
CA VAL A 31 2.30 8.25 -10.45
C VAL A 31 1.64 7.15 -9.64
N VAL A 32 1.43 7.41 -8.36
CA VAL A 32 0.62 6.61 -7.43
C VAL A 32 -0.46 7.49 -6.82
N ASP A 33 -1.54 6.86 -6.36
CA ASP A 33 -2.54 7.59 -5.58
C ASP A 33 -1.99 7.82 -4.16
N GLY A 34 -2.48 8.89 -3.53
CA GLY A 34 -2.00 9.37 -2.25
C GLY A 34 -0.96 10.48 -2.35
N THR A 35 -0.85 11.23 -1.26
CA THR A 35 -0.06 12.46 -1.15
C THR A 35 1.22 12.25 -0.36
N TYR A 36 1.16 11.55 0.77
CA TYR A 36 2.33 11.29 1.62
C TYR A 36 2.77 9.84 1.52
N LEU A 37 4.08 9.62 1.38
CA LEU A 37 4.67 8.28 1.45
C LEU A 37 4.96 7.92 2.91
N GLU A 38 4.24 6.94 3.43
CA GLU A 38 4.43 6.41 4.78
C GLU A 38 5.59 5.41 4.83
N LEU A 39 5.66 4.53 3.84
CA LEU A 39 6.67 3.48 3.78
C LEU A 39 6.81 2.96 2.34
N CYS A 40 8.05 2.70 1.92
CA CYS A 40 8.31 1.91 0.72
C CYS A 40 9.19 0.72 1.05
N ILE A 41 8.78 -0.46 0.59
CA ILE A 41 9.49 -1.72 0.77
C ILE A 41 9.89 -2.30 -0.59
N LYS A 42 11.16 -2.66 -0.74
CA LYS A 42 11.63 -3.47 -1.86
C LYS A 42 11.46 -4.96 -1.54
N ALA A 43 10.71 -5.67 -2.37
CA ALA A 43 10.46 -7.09 -2.27
C ALA A 43 10.89 -7.78 -3.57
N GLY A 44 12.14 -8.26 -3.59
CA GLY A 44 12.79 -8.70 -4.82
C GLY A 44 12.86 -7.54 -5.82
N TRP A 45 12.16 -7.68 -6.94
CA TRP A 45 12.17 -6.70 -8.04
C TRP A 45 10.92 -5.80 -8.02
N LYS A 46 10.05 -5.99 -7.04
CA LYS A 46 8.82 -5.21 -6.85
C LYS A 46 9.01 -4.17 -5.74
N TYR A 47 8.18 -3.14 -5.75
CA TYR A 47 8.11 -2.12 -4.70
C TYR A 47 6.71 -2.11 -4.12
N LEU A 48 6.59 -2.11 -2.81
CA LEU A 48 5.33 -1.97 -2.08
C LEU A 48 5.33 -0.60 -1.40
N ALA A 49 4.53 0.32 -1.93
CA ALA A 49 4.40 1.68 -1.42
C ALA A 49 3.11 1.83 -0.61
N PHE A 50 3.22 2.45 0.55
CA PHE A 50 2.13 2.82 1.44
C PHE A 50 1.98 4.34 1.41
N MET A 51 0.82 4.80 0.98
CA MET A 51 0.53 6.22 0.76
C MET A 51 -0.70 6.64 1.56
N THR A 52 -0.69 7.86 2.07
CA THR A 52 -1.84 8.50 2.74
C THR A 52 -2.22 9.81 2.05
N ASP A 53 -3.48 10.20 2.16
CA ASP A 53 -3.98 11.47 1.62
C ASP A 53 -3.72 12.65 2.57
N ASP A 54 -3.81 13.86 2.04
CA ASP A 54 -3.83 15.11 2.83
C ASP A 54 -5.28 15.58 3.03
N THR A 55 -6.11 14.69 3.57
CA THR A 55 -7.55 14.93 3.77
C THR A 55 -7.90 14.97 5.26
N PRO A 56 -8.36 16.12 5.78
CA PRO A 56 -8.82 16.20 7.17
C PRO A 56 -9.97 15.23 7.44
N TYR A 57 -9.92 14.53 8.58
CA TYR A 57 -10.98 13.66 9.11
C TYR A 57 -11.26 12.34 8.38
N GLU A 58 -10.59 12.07 7.26
CA GLU A 58 -10.69 10.81 6.52
C GLU A 58 -9.29 10.32 6.16
N ASP A 59 -8.80 9.32 6.91
CA ASP A 59 -7.50 8.72 6.63
C ASP A 59 -7.70 7.49 5.74
N MET A 60 -7.19 7.57 4.51
CA MET A 60 -7.11 6.45 3.57
C MET A 60 -5.66 6.01 3.45
N LEU A 61 -5.41 4.70 3.56
CA LEU A 61 -4.12 4.10 3.28
C LEU A 61 -4.17 3.39 1.94
N HIS A 62 -3.52 3.96 0.94
CA HIS A 62 -3.33 3.35 -0.36
C HIS A 62 -2.09 2.46 -0.34
N ILE A 63 -2.25 1.24 -0.82
CA ILE A 63 -1.20 0.23 -0.88
C ILE A 63 -1.01 -0.13 -2.35
N HIS A 64 0.14 0.25 -2.91
CA HIS A 64 0.47 0.03 -4.31
C HIS A 64 1.63 -0.95 -4.44
N LEU A 65 1.40 -2.04 -5.18
CA LEU A 65 2.48 -2.92 -5.61
C LEU A 65 2.90 -2.54 -7.03
N LEU A 66 4.17 -2.17 -7.17
CA LEU A 66 4.80 -1.73 -8.41
C LEU A 66 5.74 -2.81 -8.93
N ASN A 67 5.81 -3.01 -10.25
CA ASN A 67 6.83 -3.85 -10.87
C ASN A 67 8.19 -3.13 -10.95
N GLU A 68 9.19 -3.76 -11.56
CA GLU A 68 10.55 -3.21 -11.72
C GLU A 68 10.61 -1.89 -12.52
N ARG A 69 9.63 -1.69 -13.41
CA ARG A 69 9.45 -0.49 -14.24
C ARG A 69 8.53 0.55 -13.60
N LEU A 70 8.17 0.33 -12.33
CA LEU A 70 7.30 1.18 -11.53
C LEU A 70 5.86 1.26 -12.09
N ASP A 71 5.42 0.26 -12.86
CA ASP A 71 4.00 0.12 -13.22
C ASP A 71 3.24 -0.49 -12.03
N ILE A 72 2.07 0.08 -11.71
CA ILE A 72 1.16 -0.48 -10.70
C ILE A 72 0.60 -1.81 -11.23
N ILE A 73 0.87 -2.90 -10.51
CA ILE A 73 0.39 -4.26 -10.84
C ILE A 73 -0.70 -4.77 -9.88
N ASP A 74 -0.84 -4.17 -8.69
CA ASP A 74 -1.93 -4.41 -7.76
C ASP A 74 -2.11 -3.18 -6.85
N SER A 75 -3.33 -2.95 -6.39
CA SER A 75 -3.63 -1.85 -5.46
C SER A 75 -4.85 -2.16 -4.59
N ALA A 76 -4.74 -1.75 -3.34
CA ALA A 76 -5.83 -1.77 -2.38
C ALA A 76 -5.81 -0.48 -1.55
N THR A 77 -6.98 -0.10 -1.05
CA THR A 77 -7.12 1.00 -0.08
C THR A 77 -7.72 0.46 1.19
N ILE A 78 -7.15 0.82 2.34
CA ILE A 78 -7.71 0.57 3.66
C ILE A 78 -8.26 1.89 4.20
N GLY A 79 -9.52 1.90 4.61
CA GLY A 79 -10.16 3.07 5.21
C GLY A 79 -11.67 2.90 5.37
N SER A 80 -12.28 3.83 6.08
CA SER A 80 -13.73 3.95 6.18
C SER A 80 -14.15 5.40 6.41
N MET A 81 -15.37 5.73 6.02
CA MET A 81 -15.96 7.05 6.29
C MET A 81 -15.88 7.38 7.78
N TYR A 82 -15.54 8.64 8.08
CA TYR A 82 -15.47 9.18 9.44
C TYR A 82 -14.51 8.44 10.38
N SER A 83 -13.47 7.83 9.83
CA SER A 83 -12.48 7.09 10.62
C SER A 83 -11.12 7.71 10.42
N THR A 84 -10.44 7.98 11.53
CA THR A 84 -9.05 8.39 11.54
C THR A 84 -8.15 7.17 11.78
N GLY A 85 -6.95 7.24 11.24
CA GLY A 85 -5.95 6.19 11.29
C GLY A 85 -4.56 6.77 11.20
N SER A 86 -3.56 6.09 11.77
CA SER A 86 -2.17 6.46 11.58
C SER A 86 -1.35 5.24 11.26
N PHE A 87 -0.51 5.34 10.22
CA PHE A 87 0.38 4.26 9.84
C PHE A 87 1.49 4.13 10.89
N ARG A 88 1.49 3.03 11.65
CA ARG A 88 2.42 2.84 12.77
C ARG A 88 2.73 1.37 13.02
N ASN A 89 3.70 1.11 13.90
CA ASN A 89 4.03 -0.22 14.41
C ASN A 89 4.23 -1.26 13.29
N TYR A 90 4.86 -0.87 12.18
CA TYR A 90 5.12 -1.79 11.08
C TYR A 90 6.30 -2.72 11.41
N ASN A 91 6.20 -3.98 10.97
CA ASN A 91 7.26 -4.96 11.15
C ASN A 91 7.36 -5.92 9.95
N ILE A 92 8.58 -6.10 9.43
CA ILE A 92 8.86 -7.12 8.41
C ILE A 92 8.99 -8.47 9.11
N GLN A 93 8.05 -9.37 8.85
CA GLN A 93 8.00 -10.69 9.51
C GLN A 93 8.91 -11.70 8.81
N ASN A 94 8.97 -11.65 7.47
CA ASN A 94 9.79 -12.56 6.64
C ASN A 94 10.07 -11.97 5.25
N SER A 95 10.42 -12.81 4.26
CA SER A 95 10.80 -12.36 2.92
C SER A 95 9.66 -11.79 2.07
N ASN A 96 8.39 -11.97 2.45
CA ASN A 96 7.23 -11.48 1.69
C ASN A 96 6.07 -10.93 2.54
N THR A 97 6.20 -10.95 3.88
CA THR A 97 5.12 -10.59 4.81
C THR A 97 5.53 -9.45 5.74
N LEU A 98 4.65 -8.47 5.90
CA LEU A 98 4.79 -7.44 6.93
C LEU A 98 3.47 -7.23 7.69
N THR A 99 3.56 -6.72 8.90
CA THR A 99 2.42 -6.23 9.69
C THR A 99 2.52 -4.73 9.92
N PHE A 100 1.41 -4.07 10.24
CA PHE A 100 1.33 -2.66 10.62
C PHE A 100 -0.02 -2.37 11.29
N HIS A 101 -0.13 -1.20 11.93
CA HIS A 101 -1.41 -0.66 12.38
C HIS A 101 -1.76 0.57 11.52
N PHE A 102 -3.07 0.77 11.31
CA PHE A 102 -3.56 1.95 10.59
C PHE A 102 -4.86 2.46 11.22
N ILE A 103 -5.98 1.84 10.87
CA ILE A 103 -7.32 2.23 11.30
C ILE A 103 -7.86 1.32 12.40
N GLY A 104 -8.41 1.94 13.45
CA GLY A 104 -8.69 1.27 14.72
C GLY A 104 -7.42 0.66 15.31
N ASP A 105 -7.51 0.00 16.46
CA ASP A 105 -6.37 -0.77 16.99
C ASP A 105 -6.23 -2.13 16.29
N THR A 106 -6.47 -2.14 14.97
CA THR A 106 -6.41 -3.34 14.13
C THR A 106 -4.99 -3.53 13.62
N GLU A 107 -4.43 -4.71 13.87
CA GLU A 107 -3.21 -5.13 13.20
C GLU A 107 -3.56 -5.66 11.81
N TRP A 108 -2.92 -5.05 10.81
CA TRP A 108 -3.03 -5.41 9.41
C TRP A 108 -1.81 -6.21 8.99
N LYS A 109 -2.02 -7.18 8.09
CA LYS A 109 -0.94 -7.99 7.52
C LYS A 109 -1.02 -7.96 5.99
N ILE A 110 0.13 -7.71 5.36
CA ILE A 110 0.31 -7.84 3.91
C ILE A 110 1.19 -9.05 3.64
N GLN A 111 0.77 -9.87 2.68
CA GLN A 111 1.59 -10.94 2.11
C GLN A 111 1.72 -10.73 0.60
N ILE A 112 2.93 -10.45 0.13
CA ILE A 112 3.25 -10.36 -1.30
C ILE A 112 3.33 -11.77 -1.88
N LEU A 113 2.67 -11.97 -3.02
CA LEU A 113 2.64 -13.24 -3.73
C LEU A 113 3.76 -13.30 -4.77
N ASP A 114 4.33 -14.49 -4.95
CA ASP A 114 5.36 -14.74 -5.96
C ASP A 114 4.80 -14.51 -7.37
N SER A 115 3.60 -15.05 -7.62
CA SER A 115 2.85 -14.93 -8.87
C SER A 115 1.45 -14.36 -8.66
N LYS A 116 0.85 -13.88 -9.76
CA LYS A 116 -0.56 -13.47 -9.80
C LYS A 116 -1.47 -14.62 -9.39
N GLU A 117 -2.39 -14.37 -8.47
CA GLU A 117 -3.49 -15.28 -8.15
C GLU A 117 -4.80 -14.72 -8.73
N PHE A 118 -5.61 -15.58 -9.36
CA PHE A 118 -6.93 -15.18 -9.86
C PHE A 118 -7.98 -15.28 -8.75
N LEU A 119 -8.91 -14.33 -8.76
CA LEU A 119 -10.01 -14.23 -7.82
C LEU A 119 -11.34 -14.54 -8.53
N PHE A 120 -12.22 -15.26 -7.85
CA PHE A 120 -13.61 -15.40 -8.28
C PHE A 120 -14.43 -14.20 -7.78
N PRO A 121 -15.31 -13.61 -8.60
CA PRO A 121 -15.97 -12.32 -8.32
C PRO A 121 -17.08 -12.34 -7.23
N LEU A 122 -16.99 -13.23 -6.24
CA LEU A 122 -17.97 -13.39 -5.15
C LEU A 122 -17.34 -13.58 -3.76
N ILE A 123 -16.01 -13.44 -3.65
CA ILE A 123 -15.31 -13.53 -2.36
C ILE A 123 -15.54 -12.21 -1.61
N SER A 124 -16.08 -12.29 -0.40
CA SER A 124 -16.35 -11.11 0.42
C SER A 124 -15.10 -10.25 0.57
N SER A 125 -15.18 -8.97 0.20
CA SER A 125 -14.12 -8.03 0.52
C SER A 125 -14.04 -7.86 2.03
N LEU A 126 -12.82 -7.81 2.55
CA LEU A 126 -12.59 -7.49 3.95
C LEU A 126 -13.19 -6.11 4.24
N LYS A 127 -13.95 -5.96 5.33
CA LYS A 127 -14.57 -4.68 5.67
C LYS A 127 -13.50 -3.59 5.77
N GLY A 128 -13.75 -2.44 5.15
CA GLY A 128 -12.79 -1.33 5.10
C GLY A 128 -11.64 -1.52 4.11
N VAL A 129 -11.68 -2.55 3.26
CA VAL A 129 -10.71 -2.76 2.18
C VAL A 129 -11.41 -2.69 0.83
N SER A 130 -10.94 -1.79 -0.03
CA SER A 130 -11.31 -1.75 -1.45
C SER A 130 -10.11 -2.15 -2.32
N ARG A 131 -10.39 -2.70 -3.50
CA ARG A 131 -9.39 -3.15 -4.48
C ARG A 131 -9.67 -2.49 -5.81
N LYS A 132 -8.63 -2.01 -6.49
CA LYS A 132 -8.78 -1.50 -7.88
C LYS A 132 -9.05 -2.63 -8.87
N ASN A 133 -8.50 -3.81 -8.62
CA ASN A 133 -8.71 -4.99 -9.45
C ASN A 133 -9.31 -6.13 -8.64
N ILE A 134 -10.41 -6.70 -9.15
CA ILE A 134 -11.19 -7.74 -8.47
C ILE A 134 -11.01 -9.14 -9.09
N PHE A 135 -10.32 -9.23 -10.22
CA PHE A 135 -10.12 -10.50 -10.95
C PHE A 135 -8.81 -11.21 -10.60
N TYR A 136 -7.85 -10.48 -10.04
CA TYR A 136 -6.58 -11.04 -9.62
C TYR A 136 -5.91 -10.15 -8.56
N GLN A 137 -4.95 -10.73 -7.87
CA GLN A 137 -4.14 -10.05 -6.87
C GLN A 137 -2.69 -10.54 -6.93
N TYR A 138 -1.77 -9.66 -6.53
CA TYR A 138 -0.36 -9.93 -6.30
C TYR A 138 0.02 -9.76 -4.83
N PHE A 139 -0.90 -9.29 -3.98
CA PHE A 139 -0.75 -9.37 -2.53
C PHE A 139 -2.07 -9.62 -1.83
N LYS A 140 -2.02 -10.25 -0.66
CA LYS A 140 -3.16 -10.48 0.24
C LYS A 140 -3.14 -9.50 1.41
N ILE A 141 -4.33 -9.11 1.86
CA ILE A 141 -4.54 -8.30 3.07
C ILE A 141 -5.30 -9.16 4.07
N TYR A 142 -4.86 -9.14 5.31
CA TYR A 142 -5.55 -9.72 6.44
C TYR A 142 -5.70 -8.67 7.54
N SER A 143 -6.79 -8.74 8.30
CA SER A 143 -6.95 -7.98 9.54
C SER A 143 -7.10 -8.95 10.70
N ASN A 144 -6.50 -8.57 11.84
CA ASN A 144 -6.81 -9.15 13.12
C ASN A 144 -7.34 -8.01 14.01
N PRO A 145 -8.66 -7.78 14.05
CA PRO A 145 -9.22 -6.72 14.89
C PRO A 145 -8.97 -7.06 16.35
N SER A 146 -8.47 -6.08 17.11
CA SER A 146 -8.49 -6.16 18.57
C SER A 146 -9.96 -6.10 19.01
N LEU A 147 -10.42 -7.18 19.68
CA LEU A 147 -11.79 -7.34 20.17
C LEU A 147 -12.21 -6.24 21.16
#